data_AF-A0A142XZ57-F1
#
_entry.id   AF-A0A142XZ57-F1
#
_cell.length_a   1.000
_cell.length_b   1.000
_cell.length_c   1.000
_cell.angle_alpha   90.00
_cell.angle_beta   90.00
_cell.angle_gamma   90.00
#
_symmetry.space_group_name_H-M   'P 1'
#
loop_
_entity.id
_entity.type
_entity.pdbx_description
1 polymer ?
#
loop_
_entity_poly.entity_id
_entity_poly.type
_entity_poly.pdbx_seq_one_letter_code
_entity_poly.pdbx_strand_id
1 'polypeptide(L)'
;MAKRDSFLLRLPPETLDALRRWAEEELRSTNSQIETLLTHALKKAGRYPKPTASPGPSPTLGPKDATGNEGQHPDSGRDTDRKEGDGQHAEP
;
A
#
# COMPACT_ATOMS: atom_id res chain seq x y z
N MET A 1 -7.57 17.08 12.16
CA MET A 1 -6.56 16.12 12.65
C MET A 1 -5.47 15.98 11.59
N ALA A 2 -4.20 16.14 11.96
CA ALA A 2 -3.09 15.94 11.01
C ALA A 2 -3.06 14.48 10.54
N LYS A 3 -2.89 14.26 9.23
CA LYS A 3 -2.75 12.92 8.64
C LYS A 3 -1.51 12.25 9.24
N ARG A 4 -1.70 11.09 9.87
CA ARG A 4 -0.62 10.27 10.44
C ARG A 4 -0.61 8.94 9.67
N ASP A 5 0.51 8.63 9.05
CA ASP A 5 0.71 7.36 8.38
C ASP A 5 1.29 6.34 9.38
N SER A 6 0.74 5.12 9.42
CA SER A 6 1.21 4.04 10.28
C SER A 6 2.20 3.14 9.52
N PHE A 7 3.26 2.71 10.19
CA PHE A 7 4.23 1.77 9.65
C PHE A 7 4.71 0.80 10.73
N LEU A 8 5.13 -0.39 10.32
CA LEU A 8 5.71 -1.38 11.23
C LEU A 8 7.20 -1.08 11.45
N LEU A 9 7.56 -0.74 12.69
CA LEU A 9 8.93 -0.52 13.10
C LEU A 9 9.47 -1.78 13.80
N ARG A 10 10.56 -2.34 13.29
CA ARG A 10 11.27 -3.48 13.91
C ARG A 10 12.41 -2.94 14.76
N LEU A 11 12.40 -3.25 16.06
CA LEU A 11 13.44 -2.87 17.01
C LEU A 11 13.87 -4.08 17.83
N PRO A 12 15.12 -4.13 18.30
CA PRO A 12 15.51 -5.06 19.36
C PRO A 12 14.65 -4.84 20.63
N PRO A 13 14.27 -5.91 21.34
CA PRO A 13 13.40 -5.81 22.52
C PRO A 13 13.97 -4.89 23.61
N GLU A 14 15.28 -4.95 23.85
CA GLU A 14 15.97 -4.11 24.83
C GLU A 14 15.88 -2.62 24.52
N THR A 15 15.84 -2.27 23.23
CA THR A 15 15.68 -0.88 22.79
C THR A 15 14.25 -0.40 23.03
N LEU A 16 13.26 -1.25 22.74
CA LEU A 16 11.86 -0.93 22.98
C LEU A 16 11.58 -0.74 24.48
N ASP A 17 12.16 -1.58 25.34
CA ASP A 17 12.00 -1.49 26.78
C ASP A 17 12.62 -0.21 27.35
N ALA A 18 13.82 0.17 26.87
CA ALA A 18 14.44 1.44 27.25
C ALA A 18 13.58 2.65 26.83
N LEU A 19 13.01 2.62 25.62
CA LEU A 19 12.11 3.68 25.14
C LEU A 19 10.82 3.77 25.94
N ARG A 20 10.26 2.63 26.38
CA ARG A 20 9.06 2.58 27.22
C ARG A 20 9.31 3.22 28.57
N ARG A 21 10.39 2.82 29.26
CA ARG A 21 10.76 3.40 30.57
C ARG A 21 11.00 4.91 30.49
N TRP A 22 11.71 5.37 29.47
CA TRP A 22 11.93 6.80 29.29
C TRP A 22 10.62 7.56 29.03
N ALA A 23 9.71 7.00 28.22
CA ALA A 23 8.41 7.61 27.99
C ALA A 23 7.57 7.69 29.29
N GLU A 24 7.62 6.66 30.13
CA GLU A 24 6.95 6.64 31.45
C GLU A 24 7.49 7.71 32.40
N GLU A 25 8.81 7.87 32.47
CA GLU A 25 9.47 8.93 33.27
C GLU A 25 9.01 10.34 32.86
N GLU A 26 8.74 10.54 31.57
CA GLU A 26 8.29 11.82 31.02
C GLU A 26 6.75 11.95 30.93
N LEU A 27 6.01 10.98 31.49
CA LEU A 27 4.54 10.91 31.46
C LEU A 27 3.97 11.03 30.03
N ARG A 28 4.64 10.38 29.06
CA ARG A 28 4.28 10.37 27.64
C ARG A 28 4.02 8.96 27.12
N SER A 29 3.31 8.88 26.00
CA SER A 29 3.20 7.62 25.27
C SER A 29 4.52 7.27 24.58
N THR A 30 4.83 5.99 24.46
CA THR A 30 6.02 5.51 23.73
C THR A 30 6.03 6.00 22.27
N ASN A 31 4.86 6.07 21.62
CA ASN A 31 4.77 6.57 20.25
C ASN A 31 5.13 8.07 20.14
N SER A 32 4.65 8.89 21.08
CA SER A 32 5.01 10.32 21.16
C SER A 32 6.50 10.51 21.47
N GLN A 33 7.09 9.63 22.27
CA GLN A 33 8.51 9.65 22.55
C GLN A 33 9.32 9.34 21.29
N ILE A 34 8.97 8.27 20.57
CA ILE A 34 9.60 7.90 19.29
C ILE A 34 9.49 9.05 18.28
N GLU A 35 8.30 9.66 18.13
CA GLU A 35 8.08 10.80 17.22
C GLU A 35 9.03 11.96 17.53
N THR A 36 9.19 12.29 18.80
CA THR A 36 10.05 13.38 19.27
C THR A 36 11.52 13.08 18.97
N LEU A 37 11.97 11.86 19.26
CA LEU A 37 13.35 11.43 19.01
C LEU A 37 13.69 11.43 17.53
N LEU A 38 12.81 10.89 16.69
CA LEU A 38 13.01 10.88 15.24
C LEU A 38 13.02 12.31 14.68
N THR A 39 12.11 13.16 15.13
CA THR A 39 12.07 14.57 14.73
C THR A 39 13.35 15.30 15.10
N HIS A 40 13.82 15.13 16.34
CA HIS A 40 15.07 15.73 16.81
C HIS A 40 16.29 15.18 16.05
N ALA A 41 16.36 13.87 15.81
CA ALA A 41 17.44 13.25 15.04
C ALA A 41 17.47 13.76 13.60
N LEU A 42 16.33 13.87 12.93
CA LEU A 42 16.21 14.41 11.58
C LEU A 42 16.62 15.89 11.52
N LYS A 43 16.19 16.70 12.49
CA LYS A 43 16.58 18.12 12.59
C LYS A 43 18.09 18.26 12.81
N LYS A 44 18.67 17.49 13.74
CA LYS A 44 20.10 17.48 14.01
C LYS A 44 20.92 17.03 12.81
N ALA A 45 20.40 16.09 12.02
CA ALA A 45 21.01 15.63 10.78
C ALA A 45 20.79 16.58 9.59
N GLY A 46 20.03 17.68 9.75
CA GLY A 46 19.67 18.58 8.66
C GLY A 46 18.75 17.97 7.61
N ARG A 47 18.07 16.85 7.94
CA ARG A 47 17.19 16.09 7.03
C ARG A 47 15.71 16.32 7.26
N TYR A 48 15.36 17.12 8.28
CA TYR A 48 13.97 17.47 8.50
C TYR A 48 13.49 18.37 7.36
N PRO A 49 12.35 18.07 6.71
CA PRO A 49 11.87 18.87 5.60
C PRO A 49 11.64 20.31 6.08
N LYS A 50 12.23 21.27 5.36
CA LYS A 50 11.93 22.68 5.56
C LYS A 50 10.46 22.91 5.15
N PRO A 51 9.73 23.84 5.79
CA PRO A 51 8.40 24.22 5.36
C PRO A 51 8.48 24.97 4.02
N THR A 52 8.75 24.25 2.93
CA THR A 52 8.42 24.69 1.59
C THR A 52 6.97 24.32 1.39
N ALA A 53 6.12 25.32 1.16
CA ALA A 53 4.70 25.15 0.95
C ALA A 53 4.41 24.06 -0.10
N SER A 54 3.40 23.23 0.20
CA SER A 54 2.71 22.24 -0.64
C SER A 54 3.21 20.78 -0.55
N PRO A 55 2.43 19.88 0.09
CA PRO A 55 2.50 18.46 -0.25
C PRO A 55 1.79 18.28 -1.60
N GLY A 56 2.56 18.29 -2.68
CA GLY A 56 2.13 17.62 -3.92
C GLY A 56 1.85 16.14 -3.60
N PRO A 57 0.90 15.49 -4.30
CA PRO A 57 0.51 14.12 -3.99
C PRO A 57 1.74 13.21 -4.05
N SER A 58 2.05 12.54 -2.94
CA SER A 58 3.13 11.54 -2.86
C SER A 58 3.00 10.56 -4.03
N PRO A 59 4.11 10.19 -4.67
CA PRO A 59 4.10 9.38 -5.88
C PRO A 59 3.45 8.03 -5.59
N THR A 60 2.37 7.75 -6.32
CA THR A 60 1.82 6.42 -6.51
C THR A 60 2.96 5.50 -6.96
N LEU A 61 3.34 4.55 -6.11
CA LEU A 61 4.20 3.44 -6.53
C LEU A 61 3.40 2.55 -7.49
N GLY A 62 3.59 2.81 -8.77
CA GLY A 62 3.21 1.99 -9.92
C GLY A 62 3.01 2.89 -11.15
N PRO A 63 3.33 2.45 -12.40
CA PRO A 63 3.40 1.05 -12.84
C PRO A 63 4.54 0.69 -13.84
N LYS A 64 4.65 -0.65 -14.06
CA LYS A 64 4.96 -1.43 -15.29
C LYS A 64 6.31 -1.29 -16.04
N ASP A 65 6.96 -2.45 -16.24
CA ASP A 65 7.40 -3.06 -17.50
C ASP A 65 8.01 -4.46 -17.16
N ALA A 66 8.07 -5.51 -17.97
CA ALA A 66 7.25 -6.14 -19.01
C ALA A 66 8.00 -7.45 -19.36
N THR A 67 7.26 -8.49 -19.78
CA THR A 67 7.72 -9.55 -20.70
C THR A 67 8.49 -10.78 -20.16
N GLY A 68 7.88 -11.95 -20.32
CA GLY A 68 8.59 -13.15 -20.78
C GLY A 68 8.32 -14.46 -20.04
N ASN A 69 7.20 -15.14 -20.30
CA ASN A 69 7.20 -16.56 -20.70
C ASN A 69 5.83 -16.98 -21.27
N GLU A 70 5.75 -17.05 -22.59
CA GLU A 70 4.71 -17.76 -23.34
C GLU A 70 5.05 -19.25 -23.38
N GLY A 71 4.10 -20.10 -22.97
CA GLY A 71 4.23 -21.55 -23.08
C GLY A 71 2.89 -22.25 -23.13
N GLN A 72 2.35 -22.36 -24.36
CA GLN A 72 1.47 -23.41 -24.92
C GLN A 72 0.19 -23.83 -24.14
N HIS A 73 -1.03 -23.55 -24.63
CA HIS A 73 -1.82 -24.17 -25.75
C HIS A 73 -2.97 -25.03 -25.16
N PRO A 74 -4.08 -25.36 -25.86
CA PRO A 74 -4.90 -24.54 -26.76
C PRO A 74 -6.44 -24.73 -26.58
N ASP A 75 -7.19 -23.86 -27.27
CA ASP A 75 -8.37 -24.16 -28.12
C ASP A 75 -9.48 -25.09 -27.60
N SER A 76 -10.65 -24.50 -27.35
CA SER A 76 -11.89 -24.99 -27.98
C SER A 76 -12.95 -23.89 -27.98
N GLY A 77 -12.93 -23.06 -29.02
CA GLY A 77 -14.11 -22.33 -29.44
C GLY A 77 -15.01 -23.23 -30.28
N ARG A 78 -16.30 -23.28 -29.95
CA ARG A 78 -17.34 -23.56 -30.95
C ARG A 78 -18.72 -23.06 -30.49
N ASP A 79 -18.92 -21.76 -30.69
CA ASP A 79 -20.21 -21.25 -31.12
C ASP A 79 -20.45 -21.77 -32.55
N THR A 80 -21.52 -22.52 -32.74
CA THR A 80 -22.18 -22.61 -34.04
C THR A 80 -23.66 -22.33 -33.84
N ASP A 81 -24.00 -21.06 -34.07
CA ASP A 81 -25.26 -20.62 -34.62
C ASP A 81 -25.66 -21.56 -35.78
N ARG A 82 -26.78 -22.27 -35.63
CA ARG A 82 -27.44 -22.99 -36.71
C ARG A 82 -28.91 -22.61 -36.74
N LYS A 83 -29.20 -21.59 -37.54
CA LYS A 83 -30.49 -21.40 -38.20
C LYS A 83 -30.82 -22.59 -39.11
N GLU A 84 -31.90 -23.29 -38.81
CA GLU A 84 -32.73 -24.14 -39.69
C GLU A 84 -34.07 -24.21 -38.92
N GLY A 85 -35.27 -23.96 -39.42
CA GLY A 85 -35.82 -23.74 -40.74
C GLY A 85 -37.35 -23.79 -40.56
N ASP A 86 -38.07 -23.10 -41.44
CA ASP A 86 -39.52 -23.04 -41.59
C ASP A 86 -40.35 -24.28 -41.23
N GLY A 87 -41.57 -24.03 -40.75
CA GLY A 87 -42.73 -24.58 -41.46
C GLY A 87 -43.72 -25.46 -40.70
N GLN A 88 -44.81 -24.81 -40.26
CA GLN A 88 -46.22 -25.22 -40.44
C GLN A 88 -46.88 -26.28 -39.53
N HIS A 89 -48.20 -26.03 -39.38
CA HIS A 89 -49.32 -26.86 -38.92
C HIS A 89 -49.49 -27.01 -37.42
N ALA A 90 -50.69 -26.98 -36.83
CA ALA A 90 -52.03 -26.43 -37.10
C ALA A 90 -52.85 -26.92 -35.87
N GLU A 91 -53.82 -26.14 -35.42
CA GLU A 91 -54.74 -26.46 -34.31
C GLU A 91 -55.58 -27.75 -34.60
N PRO A 92 -56.33 -28.30 -33.63
CA PRO A 92 -57.49 -27.64 -33.00
C PRO A 92 -57.48 -27.59 -31.46
#